data_AF-A0A286NW49-F1
#
_entry.id   AF-A0A286NW49-F1
#
_cell.length_a   1.000
_cell.length_b   1.000
_cell.length_c   1.000
_cell.angle_alpha   90.00
_cell.angle_beta   90.00
_cell.angle_gamma   90.00
#
_symmetry.space_group_name_H-M   'P 1'
#
loop_
_entity.id
_entity.type
_entity.pdbx_description
1 polymer ?
#
loop_
_entity_poly.entity_id
_entity_poly.type
_entity_poly.pdbx_seq_one_letter_code
_entity_poly.pdbx_strand_id
1 'polypeptide(L)'
;MNVDEHIQRARELLARNQPELAESALSDAIDAAVAAEDIVLLTRARFALGELLFHQERDAEAIPYLLAVVRTERVDGAVDTEVKASARMLRQIRGIEPRG
;
A
#
# COMPACT_ATOMS: atom_id res chain seq x y z
N MET A 1 -18.82 -5.95 1.49
CA MET A 1 -18.15 -5.11 0.47
C MET A 1 -16.76 -5.69 0.28
N ASN A 2 -16.31 -5.85 -0.97
CA ASN A 2 -15.12 -6.64 -1.31
C ASN A 2 -13.84 -5.77 -1.26
N VAL A 3 -12.71 -6.30 -0.81
CA VAL A 3 -11.42 -5.57 -0.73
C VAL A 3 -11.03 -4.99 -2.10
N ASP A 4 -11.22 -5.77 -3.16
CA ASP A 4 -10.90 -5.33 -4.53
C ASP A 4 -11.73 -4.10 -4.95
N GLU A 5 -12.98 -3.99 -4.48
CA GLU A 5 -13.83 -2.82 -4.74
C GLU A 5 -13.26 -1.57 -4.06
N HIS A 6 -12.75 -1.70 -2.83
CA HIS A 6 -12.14 -0.59 -2.10
C HIS A 6 -10.83 -0.14 -2.76
N ILE A 7 -9.98 -1.07 -3.19
CA ILE A 7 -8.74 -0.75 -3.92
C ILE A 7 -9.04 -0.08 -5.26
N GLN A 8 -10.02 -0.60 -6.02
CA GLN A 8 -10.41 -0.01 -7.29
C GLN A 8 -11.01 1.40 -7.10
N ARG A 9 -11.85 1.57 -6.09
CA ARG A 9 -12.40 2.88 -5.71
C ARG A 9 -11.30 3.88 -5.36
N ALA A 10 -10.28 3.47 -4.60
CA ALA A 10 -9.15 4.34 -4.28
C ALA A 10 -8.42 4.83 -5.55
N ARG A 11 -8.19 3.96 -6.53
CA ARG A 11 -7.58 4.34 -7.82
C ARG A 11 -8.41 5.37 -8.57
N GLU A 12 -9.73 5.19 -8.61
CA GLU A 12 -10.64 6.13 -9.26
C GLU A 12 -10.65 7.50 -8.57
N LEU A 13 -10.58 7.52 -7.23
CA LEU A 13 -10.51 8.75 -6.46
C LEU A 13 -9.19 9.49 -6.69
N LEU A 14 -8.06 8.78 -6.77
CA LEU A 14 -6.77 9.37 -7.15
C LEU A 14 -6.79 9.94 -8.55
N ALA A 15 -7.40 9.24 -9.52
CA ALA A 15 -7.57 9.76 -10.88
C ALA A 15 -8.44 11.04 -10.94
N ARG A 16 -9.29 11.26 -9.92
CA ARG A 16 -10.11 12.46 -9.75
C ARG A 16 -9.46 13.51 -8.83
N ASN A 17 -8.20 13.32 -8.44
CA ASN A 17 -7.47 14.19 -7.52
C ASN A 17 -8.17 14.34 -6.15
N GLN A 18 -8.69 13.23 -5.61
CA GLN A 18 -9.33 13.14 -4.29
C GLN A 18 -8.52 12.24 -3.36
N PRO A 19 -7.29 12.64 -2.97
CA PRO A 19 -6.37 11.78 -2.22
C PRO A 19 -6.87 11.40 -0.82
N GLU A 20 -7.60 12.27 -0.13
CA GLU A 20 -8.12 11.98 1.22
C GLU A 20 -9.21 10.89 1.18
N LEU A 21 -10.07 10.94 0.15
CA LEU A 21 -11.08 9.90 -0.07
C LEU A 21 -10.42 8.58 -0.50
N ALA A 22 -9.35 8.66 -1.30
CA ALA A 22 -8.58 7.48 -1.67
C ALA A 22 -7.92 6.82 -0.46
N GLU A 23 -7.32 7.61 0.43
CA GLU A 23 -6.73 7.14 1.70
C GLU A 23 -7.77 6.46 2.59
N SER A 24 -8.96 7.06 2.73
CA SER A 24 -10.08 6.44 3.45
C SER A 24 -10.48 5.10 2.83
N ALA A 25 -10.61 5.02 1.49
CA ALA A 25 -10.96 3.79 0.82
C ALA A 25 -9.88 2.70 0.97
N LEU A 26 -8.60 3.07 0.99
CA LEU A 26 -7.50 2.13 1.22
C LEU A 26 -7.44 1.63 2.66
N SER A 27 -7.79 2.48 3.63
CA SER A 27 -7.95 2.05 5.03
C SER A 27 -9.07 1.02 5.16
N ASP A 28 -10.22 1.27 4.54
CA ASP A 28 -11.33 0.30 4.50
C ASP A 28 -10.91 -1.03 3.82
N ALA A 29 -10.08 -0.96 2.77
CA ALA A 29 -9.55 -2.14 2.09
C ALA A 29 -8.68 -2.99 3.03
N ILE A 30 -7.86 -2.36 3.88
CA ILE A 30 -7.03 -3.05 4.88
C ILE A 30 -7.93 -3.76 5.89
N ASP A 31 -8.93 -3.07 6.44
CA ASP A 31 -9.84 -3.64 7.43
C ASP A 31 -10.63 -4.82 6.86
N ALA A 32 -11.13 -4.68 5.64
CA ALA A 32 -11.82 -5.75 4.93
C ALA A 32 -10.90 -6.96 4.64
N ALA A 33 -9.62 -6.73 4.30
CA ALA A 33 -8.66 -7.81 4.05
C ALA A 33 -8.26 -8.54 5.33
N VAL A 34 -8.12 -7.82 6.45
CA VAL A 34 -7.91 -8.42 7.78
C VAL A 34 -9.11 -9.28 8.15
N ALA A 35 -10.33 -8.77 7.97
CA ALA A 35 -11.55 -9.52 8.27
C ALA A 35 -11.74 -10.76 7.38
N ALA A 36 -11.26 -10.71 6.14
CA ALA A 36 -11.27 -11.84 5.21
C ALA A 36 -10.12 -12.84 5.41
N GLU A 37 -9.17 -12.54 6.32
CA GLU A 37 -7.92 -13.31 6.51
C GLU A 37 -7.12 -13.51 5.20
N ASP A 38 -7.31 -12.61 4.24
CA ASP A 38 -6.64 -12.69 2.94
C ASP A 38 -5.34 -11.88 2.96
N ILE A 39 -4.24 -12.59 3.20
CA ILE A 39 -2.91 -11.97 3.25
C ILE A 39 -2.48 -11.33 1.92
N VAL A 40 -2.95 -11.84 0.76
CA VAL A 40 -2.60 -11.25 -0.54
C VAL A 40 -3.26 -9.89 -0.66
N LEU A 41 -4.57 -9.83 -0.39
CA LEU A 41 -5.35 -8.60 -0.44
C LEU A 41 -4.87 -7.61 0.62
N LEU A 42 -4.51 -8.09 1.80
CA LEU A 42 -3.98 -7.26 2.87
C LEU A 42 -2.64 -6.62 2.49
N THR A 43 -1.74 -7.38 1.89
CA THR A 43 -0.44 -6.86 1.42
C THR A 43 -0.63 -5.85 0.29
N ARG A 44 -1.56 -6.09 -0.64
CA ARG A 44 -1.89 -5.14 -1.71
C ARG A 44 -2.48 -3.84 -1.17
N ALA A 45 -3.41 -3.92 -0.22
CA ALA A 45 -4.02 -2.74 0.40
C ALA A 45 -2.99 -1.92 1.19
N ARG A 46 -2.13 -2.57 1.97
CA ARG A 46 -1.02 -1.92 2.68
C ARG A 46 -0.02 -1.28 1.73
N PHE A 47 0.31 -1.95 0.63
CA PHE A 47 1.18 -1.40 -0.39
C PHE A 47 0.58 -0.12 -0.99
N ALA A 48 -0.67 -0.18 -1.45
CA ALA A 48 -1.33 0.97 -2.06
C ALA A 48 -1.43 2.18 -1.11
N LEU A 49 -1.73 1.94 0.18
CA LEU A 49 -1.75 3.01 1.17
C LEU A 49 -0.34 3.57 1.45
N GLY A 50 0.65 2.70 1.61
CA GLY A 50 2.04 3.11 1.82
C GLY A 50 2.59 3.91 0.63
N GLU A 51 2.27 3.51 -0.59
CA GLU A 51 2.64 4.21 -1.83
C GLU A 51 1.98 5.59 -1.91
N LEU A 52 0.68 5.69 -1.61
CA LEU A 52 -0.02 6.98 -1.57
C LEU A 52 0.64 7.95 -0.60
N LEU A 53 0.91 7.52 0.63
CA LEU A 53 1.53 8.33 1.67
C LEU A 53 2.96 8.73 1.29
N PHE A 54 3.72 7.81 0.70
CA PHE A 54 5.07 8.08 0.20
C PHE A 54 5.06 9.20 -0.88
N HIS A 55 4.13 9.14 -1.83
CA HIS A 55 4.01 10.17 -2.87
C HIS A 55 3.51 11.52 -2.37
N GLN A 56 2.83 11.55 -1.22
CA GLN A 56 2.47 12.77 -0.51
C GLN A 56 3.58 13.28 0.42
N GLU A 57 4.77 12.67 0.38
CA GLU A 57 5.90 12.96 1.25
C GLU A 57 5.61 12.75 2.76
N ARG A 58 4.59 11.96 3.08
CA ARG A 58 4.18 11.59 4.44
C ARG A 58 4.93 10.35 4.91
N ASP A 59 6.27 10.42 4.91
CA ASP A 59 7.16 9.27 5.11
C ASP A 59 6.92 8.55 6.45
N ALA A 60 6.77 9.31 7.53
CA ALA A 60 6.55 8.75 8.86
C ALA A 60 5.30 7.85 8.92
N GLU A 61 4.28 8.21 8.13
CA GLU A 61 3.03 7.47 8.03
C GLU A 61 3.13 6.31 7.02
N ALA A 62 3.91 6.47 5.94
CA ALA A 62 4.13 5.43 4.94
C ALA A 62 4.94 4.24 5.49
N ILE A 63 5.98 4.50 6.30
CA ILE A 63 6.92 3.50 6.83
C ILE A 63 6.24 2.25 7.42
N PRO A 64 5.28 2.35 8.37
CA PRO A 64 4.68 1.15 8.97
C PRO A 64 4.00 0.24 7.95
N TYR A 65 3.33 0.81 6.93
CA TYR A 65 2.68 0.04 5.88
C TYR A 65 3.70 -0.64 4.96
N LEU A 66 4.72 0.11 4.50
CA LEU A 66 5.78 -0.43 3.65
C LEU A 66 6.61 -1.50 4.36
N LEU A 67 6.87 -1.35 5.67
CA LEU A 67 7.53 -2.36 6.49
C LEU A 67 6.68 -3.63 6.64
N ALA A 68 5.37 -3.51 6.78
CA ALA A 68 4.48 -4.66 6.84
C ALA A 68 4.47 -5.44 5.50
N VAL A 69 4.51 -4.73 4.37
CA VAL A 69 4.58 -5.35 3.04
C VAL A 69 5.87 -6.16 2.89
N VAL A 70 7.04 -5.59 3.16
CA VAL A 70 8.32 -6.31 2.98
C VAL A 70 8.52 -7.50 3.92
N ARG A 71 7.77 -7.57 5.03
CA ARG A 71 7.76 -8.72 5.95
C ARG A 71 6.84 -9.84 5.47
N THR A 72 6.10 -9.64 4.38
CA THR A 72 5.24 -10.68 3.81
C THR A 72 6.09 -11.64 3.00
N GLU A 73 6.24 -12.87 3.49
CA GLU A 73 6.89 -13.96 2.75
C GLU A 73 5.82 -14.85 2.11
N ARG A 74 5.84 -14.95 0.77
CA ARG A 74 5.02 -15.90 0.02
C ARG A 74 5.86 -16.63 -1.02
N VAL A 75 5.67 -17.96 -1.08
CA VAL A 75 6.40 -18.84 -2.01
C VAL A 75 5.86 -18.73 -3.44
N ASP A 76 4.60 -18.34 -3.60
CA ASP A 76 3.94 -18.24 -4.92
C ASP A 76 4.22 -16.92 -5.66
N GLY A 77 4.94 -15.98 -5.05
CA GLY A 77 5.32 -14.71 -5.65
C GLY A 77 4.14 -13.75 -5.91
N ALA A 78 2.95 -14.02 -5.36
CA ALA A 78 1.72 -13.25 -5.66
C ALA A 78 1.79 -11.75 -5.31
N VAL A 79 2.76 -11.36 -4.47
CA VAL A 79 3.00 -9.99 -3.96
C VAL A 79 4.44 -9.53 -4.14
N ASP A 80 5.22 -10.20 -4.99
CA ASP A 80 6.65 -9.90 -5.20
C ASP A 80 6.91 -8.46 -5.66
N THR A 81 5.99 -7.95 -6.49
CA THR A 81 6.09 -6.59 -7.04
C THR A 81 5.95 -5.56 -5.94
N GLU A 82 4.93 -5.72 -5.10
CA GLU A 82 4.63 -4.89 -3.94
C GLU A 82 5.79 -4.92 -2.94
N VAL A 83 6.33 -6.11 -2.64
CA VAL A 83 7.49 -6.27 -1.76
C VAL A 83 8.72 -5.52 -2.28
N LYS A 84 9.07 -5.71 -3.56
CA LYS A 84 10.24 -5.06 -4.18
C LYS A 84 10.06 -3.54 -4.23
N ALA A 85 8.86 -3.06 -4.56
CA ALA A 85 8.53 -1.64 -4.59
C ALA A 85 8.59 -1.01 -3.20
N SER A 86 8.00 -1.63 -2.17
CA SER A 86 8.09 -1.16 -0.79
C SER A 86 9.52 -1.13 -0.27
N ALA A 87 10.33 -2.15 -0.58
CA ALA A 87 11.73 -2.16 -0.20
C ALA A 87 12.51 -1.01 -0.83
N ARG A 88 12.20 -0.65 -2.09
CA ARG A 88 12.77 0.50 -2.78
C ARG A 88 12.36 1.82 -2.11
N MET A 89 11.06 2.04 -1.90
CA MET A 89 10.54 3.24 -1.22
C MET A 89 11.17 3.43 0.17
N LEU A 90 11.34 2.35 0.94
CA LEU A 90 12.03 2.41 2.24
C LEU A 90 13.49 2.83 2.12
N ARG A 91 14.22 2.42 1.07
CA ARG A 91 15.57 2.90 0.80
C ARG A 91 15.59 4.37 0.40
N GLN A 92 14.57 4.83 -0.34
CA GLN A 92 14.42 6.24 -0.70
C GLN A 92 14.14 7.13 0.52
N ILE A 93 13.23 6.71 1.41
CA ILE A 93 12.95 7.40 2.69
C ILE A 93 14.22 7.50 3.55
N ARG A 94 15.07 6.47 3.54
CA ARG A 94 16.34 6.44 4.28
C ARG A 94 17.47 7.24 3.61
N GLY A 95 17.24 7.84 2.45
CA GLY A 95 18.27 8.54 1.68
C GLY A 95 19.35 7.63 1.08
N ILE A 96 19.09 6.31 1.01
CA ILE A 96 20.01 5.32 0.41
C ILE A 96 19.86 5.31 -1.12
N GLU A 97 18.65 5.55 -1.62
CA GLU A 97 18.35 5.71 -3.04
C GLU A 97 17.69 7.07 -3.30
N PRO A 98 17.89 7.69 -4.47
CA PRO A 98 17.22 8.94 -4.81
C PRO A 98 15.70 8.73 -4.99
N ARG A 99 14.91 9.72 -4.57
CA ARG A 99 13.52 9.86 -5.05
C ARG A 99 13.58 10.20 -6.53
N GLY A 100 12.93 9.36 -7.33
CA GLY A 100 12.85 9.54 -8.78
C GLY A 100 11.76 10.53 -9.16
#